data_AF-A0A8S0X8Q3-F1
#
_entry.id   AF-A0A8S0X8Q3-F1
#
_cell.length_a   1.000
_cell.length_b   1.000
_cell.length_c   1.000
_cell.angle_alpha   90.00
_cell.angle_beta   90.00
_cell.angle_gamma   90.00
#
_symmetry.space_group_name_H-M   'P 1'
#
loop_
_entity.id
_entity.type
_entity.pdbx_description
1 polymer ?
#
loop_
_entity_poly.entity_id
_entity_poly.type
_entity_poly.pdbx_seq_one_letter_code
_entity_poly.pdbx_strand_id
1 'polypeptide(L)'
;MGAMKISPAYRKIIYGLVVITLILIITIPDVLVNLLLEFTHVLFESIEIALDTLVEQIFQTGLHETQVIVFYLLLFLAIAALYSLWLMVPPLYRLCKESLLELYSDKKTRFLIYWNQLTPLEKIKLFVVTAGAVYLLLVMFAF
;
A
#
# COMPACT_ATOMS: atom_id res chain seq x y z
N MET A 1 -5.88 -32.86 -28.85
CA MET A 1 -5.78 -31.58 -28.13
C MET A 1 -4.54 -30.85 -28.63
N GLY A 2 -4.71 -29.90 -29.57
CA GLY A 2 -3.60 -29.15 -30.14
C GLY A 2 -3.05 -28.13 -29.15
N ALA A 3 -1.76 -28.25 -28.82
CA ALA A 3 -1.06 -27.23 -28.05
C ALA A 3 -1.01 -25.94 -28.88
N MET A 4 -1.76 -24.91 -28.46
CA MET A 4 -1.74 -23.59 -29.07
C MET A 4 -0.31 -23.04 -29.00
N LYS A 5 0.38 -22.98 -30.15
CA LYS A 5 1.72 -22.39 -30.28
C LYS A 5 1.60 -20.89 -30.08
N ILE A 6 1.94 -20.42 -28.89
CA ILE A 6 1.99 -18.99 -28.57
C ILE A 6 3.13 -18.34 -29.36
N SER A 7 2.80 -17.35 -30.18
CA SER A 7 3.77 -16.58 -30.97
C SER A 7 4.82 -15.90 -30.07
N PRO A 8 6.10 -15.82 -30.48
CA PRO A 8 7.15 -15.15 -29.72
C PRO A 8 6.83 -13.66 -29.45
N ALA A 9 6.03 -13.03 -30.30
CA ALA A 9 5.56 -11.65 -30.08
C ALA A 9 4.60 -11.55 -28.88
N TYR A 10 3.68 -12.51 -28.75
CA TYR A 10 2.73 -12.56 -27.65
C TYR A 10 3.42 -12.79 -26.30
N ARG A 11 4.49 -13.60 -26.30
CA ARG A 11 5.30 -13.82 -25.10
C ARG A 11 5.96 -12.53 -24.60
N LYS A 12 6.49 -11.70 -25.51
CA LYS A 12 7.07 -10.39 -25.16
C LYS A 12 6.04 -9.43 -24.59
N ILE A 13 4.82 -9.42 -25.14
CA ILE A 13 3.70 -8.59 -24.63
C ILE A 13 3.35 -9.00 -23.20
N ILE A 14 3.24 -10.30 -22.91
CA ILE A 14 2.95 -10.79 -21.56
C ILE A 14 4.03 -10.36 -20.57
N TYR A 15 5.30 -10.56 -20.91
CA TYR A 15 6.40 -10.15 -20.02
C TYR A 15 6.39 -8.64 -19.77
N GLY A 16 6.17 -7.83 -20.81
CA GLY A 16 6.03 -6.39 -20.65
C GLY A 16 4.89 -6.00 -19.71
N LEU A 17 3.73 -6.63 -19.84
CA LEU A 17 2.56 -6.35 -19.00
C LEU A 17 2.80 -6.74 -17.53
N VAL A 18 3.44 -7.88 -17.29
CA VAL A 18 3.83 -8.32 -15.93
C VAL A 18 4.80 -7.34 -15.30
N VAL A 19 5.82 -6.90 -16.03
CA VAL A 19 6.81 -5.92 -15.53
C VAL A 19 6.16 -4.58 -15.22
N ILE A 20 5.30 -4.07 -16.11
CA ILE A 20 4.56 -2.82 -15.86
C ILE A 20 3.68 -2.95 -14.61
N THR A 21 2.99 -4.08 -14.45
CA THR A 21 2.15 -4.32 -13.27
C THR A 21 2.97 -4.34 -11.98
N LEU A 22 4.14 -4.97 -11.99
CA LEU A 22 5.05 -4.98 -10.84
C LEU A 22 5.55 -3.57 -10.51
N ILE A 23 5.95 -2.79 -11.52
CA ILE A 23 6.38 -1.39 -11.33
C ILE A 23 5.25 -0.59 -10.69
N LEU A 24 4.02 -0.67 -11.23
CA LEU A 24 2.88 0.07 -10.70
C LEU A 24 2.56 -0.31 -9.24
N ILE A 25 2.62 -1.61 -8.90
CA ILE A 25 2.39 -2.08 -7.52
C ILE A 25 3.42 -1.50 -6.54
N ILE A 26 4.65 -1.27 -6.99
CA ILE A 26 5.73 -0.72 -6.15
C ILE A 26 5.66 0.81 -6.09
N THR A 27 5.46 1.48 -7.23
CA THR A 27 5.56 2.93 -7.34
C THR A 27 4.31 3.66 -6.85
N ILE A 28 3.11 3.10 -7.05
CA ILE A 28 1.86 3.77 -6.64
C ILE A 28 1.82 4.00 -5.12
N PRO A 29 2.11 3.01 -4.25
CA PRO A 29 2.11 3.25 -2.80
C PRO A 29 3.09 4.33 -2.37
N ASP A 30 4.30 4.36 -2.96
CA ASP A 30 5.31 5.37 -2.65
C ASP A 30 4.84 6.78 -2.99
N VAL A 31 4.33 6.99 -4.21
CA VAL A 31 3.80 8.28 -4.66
C VAL A 31 2.62 8.72 -3.80
N LEU A 32 1.73 7.80 -3.45
CA LEU A 32 0.57 8.11 -2.59
C LEU A 32 1.00 8.52 -1.18
N VAL A 33 1.96 7.81 -0.58
CA VAL A 33 2.49 8.15 0.75
C VAL A 33 3.16 9.52 0.71
N ASN A 34 4.01 9.78 -0.29
CA ASN A 34 4.68 11.07 -0.43
C ASN A 34 3.69 12.22 -0.59
N LEU A 35 2.68 12.08 -1.48
CA LEU A 35 1.65 13.10 -1.68
C LEU A 35 0.85 13.36 -0.40
N LEU A 36 0.52 12.31 0.35
CA LEU A 36 -0.25 12.42 1.59
C LEU A 36 0.56 13.12 2.69
N LEU A 37 1.86 12.82 2.79
CA LEU A 37 2.77 13.50 3.72
C LEU A 37 2.94 14.98 3.36
N GLU A 38 3.17 15.30 2.09
CA GLU A 38 3.31 16.68 1.62
C GLU A 38 2.03 17.48 1.87
N PHE A 39 0.87 16.91 1.53
CA PHE A 39 -0.42 17.54 1.81
C PHE A 39 -0.65 17.78 3.31
N THR A 40 -0.29 16.81 4.15
CA THR A 40 -0.41 16.95 5.61
C THR A 40 0.54 18.03 6.14
N HIS A 41 1.75 18.13 5.61
CA HIS A 41 2.73 19.15 5.99
C HIS A 41 2.23 20.57 5.64
N VAL A 42 1.73 20.78 4.42
CA VAL A 42 1.17 22.07 3.98
C VAL A 42 -0.04 22.47 4.83
N LEU A 43 -0.91 21.51 5.17
CA LEU A 43 -2.03 21.77 6.09
C LEU A 43 -1.54 22.18 7.48
N PHE A 44 -0.54 21.49 8.02
CA PHE A 44 0.03 21.82 9.32
C PHE A 44 0.63 23.24 9.35
N GLU A 45 1.43 23.59 8.34
CA GLU A 45 2.01 24.93 8.19
C GLU A 45 0.92 26.02 8.09
N SER A 46 -0.15 25.74 7.35
CA SER A 46 -1.29 26.66 7.23
C SER A 46 -1.98 26.89 8.58
N ILE A 47 -2.12 25.85 9.41
CA ILE A 47 -2.69 25.94 10.75
C ILE A 47 -1.77 26.73 11.68
N GLU A 48 -0.46 26.48 11.62
CA GLU A 48 0.53 27.20 12.42
C GLU A 48 0.49 28.71 12.15
N ILE A 49 0.54 29.13 10.89
CA ILE A 49 0.47 30.55 10.49
C ILE A 49 -0.84 31.20 10.97
N ALA A 50 -1.95 30.48 10.82
CA ALA A 50 -3.26 30.97 11.26
C ALA A 50 -3.31 31.15 12.79
N LEU A 51 -2.80 30.17 13.55
CA LEU A 51 -2.76 30.24 15.01
C LEU A 51 -1.84 31.35 15.49
N ASP A 52 -0.66 31.51 14.90
CA ASP A 52 0.29 32.57 15.25
C ASP A 52 -0.35 33.96 15.09
N THR A 53 -0.97 34.20 13.93
CA THR A 53 -1.67 35.47 13.65
C THR A 53 -2.83 35.70 14.60
N LEU A 54 -3.64 34.67 14.89
CA LEU A 54 -4.78 34.80 15.80
C LEU A 54 -4.36 35.08 17.24
N VAL A 55 -3.33 34.38 17.73
CA VAL A 55 -2.83 34.57 19.10
C VAL A 55 -2.20 35.95 19.25
N GLU A 56 -1.39 36.40 18.29
CA GLU A 56 -0.80 37.74 18.29
C GLU A 56 -1.89 38.83 18.37
N GLN A 57 -2.95 38.69 17.56
CA GLN A 57 -4.04 39.68 17.53
C GLN A 57 -4.89 39.67 18.81
N ILE A 58 -5.18 38.51 19.37
CA ILE A 58 -6.06 38.38 20.55
C ILE A 58 -5.33 38.83 21.82
N PHE A 59 -4.07 38.45 21.98
CA PHE A 59 -3.33 38.67 23.22
C PHE A 59 -2.42 39.90 23.19
N GLN A 60 -2.23 40.54 22.03
CA GLN A 60 -1.30 41.67 21.85
C GLN A 60 0.09 41.37 22.45
N THR A 61 0.50 40.10 22.39
CA THR A 61 1.71 39.57 23.00
C THR A 61 2.94 39.84 22.13
N GLY A 62 4.12 39.84 22.76
CA GLY A 62 5.37 39.86 22.01
C GLY A 62 5.62 38.56 21.26
N LEU A 63 6.44 38.61 20.19
CA LEU A 63 6.75 37.48 19.31
C LEU A 63 7.16 36.19 20.07
N HIS A 64 7.96 36.31 21.14
CA HIS A 64 8.41 35.14 21.91
C HIS A 64 7.27 34.50 22.71
N GLU A 65 6.34 35.30 23.24
CA GLU A 65 5.21 34.79 24.02
C GLU A 65 4.17 34.11 23.12
N THR A 66 3.88 34.71 21.96
CA THR A 66 3.00 34.13 20.93
C THR A 66 3.53 32.75 20.49
N GLN A 67 4.83 32.64 20.18
CA GLN A 67 5.43 31.38 19.74
C GLN A 67 5.29 30.26 20.79
N VAL A 68 5.48 30.57 22.07
CA VAL A 68 5.34 29.58 23.16
C VAL A 68 3.88 29.12 23.28
N ILE A 69 2.92 30.05 23.20
CA ILE A 69 1.48 29.73 23.27
C ILE A 69 1.07 28.86 22.07
N VAL A 70 1.46 29.24 20.85
CA VAL A 70 1.17 28.50 19.61
C VAL A 70 1.77 27.11 19.67
N PHE A 71 3.00 26.96 20.18
CA PHE A 71 3.64 25.66 20.34
C PHE A 71 2.82 24.73 21.27
N TYR A 72 2.37 25.22 22.43
CA TYR A 72 1.57 24.40 23.33
C TYR A 72 0.18 24.07 22.75
N LEU A 73 -0.43 24.97 21.98
CA LEU A 73 -1.68 24.71 21.26
C LEU A 73 -1.50 23.63 20.18
N LEU A 74 -0.45 23.74 19.37
CA LEU A 74 -0.12 22.74 18.35
C LEU A 74 0.20 21.38 18.99
N LEU A 75 0.93 21.36 20.11
CA LEU A 75 1.22 20.13 20.85
C LEU A 75 -0.07 19.46 21.36
N PHE A 76 -0.99 20.24 21.91
CA PHE A 76 -2.30 19.74 22.35
C PHE A 76 -3.11 19.17 21.18
N LEU A 77 -3.17 19.88 20.06
CA LEU A 77 -3.84 19.42 18.84
C LEU A 77 -3.20 18.15 18.28
N ALA A 78 -1.86 18.06 18.28
CA ALA A 78 -1.13 16.89 17.81
C ALA A 78 -1.44 15.66 18.68
N ILE A 79 -1.46 15.80 20.01
CA ILE A 79 -1.83 14.71 20.92
C ILE A 79 -3.27 14.28 20.69
N ALA A 80 -4.21 15.22 20.54
CA ALA A 80 -5.62 14.92 20.27
C ALA A 80 -5.81 14.20 18.92
N ALA A 81 -5.08 14.62 17.88
CA ALA A 81 -5.08 13.99 16.57
C ALA A 81 -4.52 12.56 16.63
N LEU A 82 -3.37 12.37 17.30
CA LEU A 82 -2.76 11.05 17.51
C LEU A 82 -3.69 10.11 18.29
N TYR A 83 -4.38 10.62 19.31
CA TYR A 83 -5.35 9.85 20.07
C TYR A 83 -6.55 9.43 19.20
N SER A 84 -7.05 10.33 18.36
CA SER A 84 -8.15 10.05 17.42
C SER A 84 -7.73 9.00 16.38
N LEU A 85 -6.52 9.12 15.83
CA LEU A 85 -5.92 8.14 14.92
C LEU A 85 -5.80 6.77 15.60
N TRP A 86 -5.28 6.73 16.83
CA TRP A 86 -5.16 5.50 17.60
C TRP A 86 -6.51 4.78 17.78
N LEU A 87 -7.59 5.53 18.01
CA LEU A 87 -8.94 4.97 18.11
C LEU A 87 -9.51 4.48 16.77
N MET A 88 -9.06 5.04 15.64
CA MET A 88 -9.47 4.61 14.30
C MET A 88 -8.73 3.37 13.79
N VAL A 89 -7.55 3.06 14.32
CA VAL A 89 -6.74 1.90 13.88
C VAL A 89 -7.43 0.55 14.12
N PRO A 90 -8.01 0.24 15.31
CA PRO A 90 -8.65 -1.06 15.57
C PRO A 90 -9.79 -1.42 14.62
N PRO A 91 -10.78 -0.54 14.33
CA PRO A 91 -11.85 -0.89 13.39
C PRO A 91 -11.33 -1.05 11.96
N LEU A 92 -10.39 -0.21 11.51
CA LEU A 92 -9.78 -0.37 10.19
C LEU A 92 -9.04 -1.71 10.06
N TYR A 93 -8.28 -2.07 11.09
CA TYR A 93 -7.56 -3.33 11.13
C TYR A 93 -8.51 -4.53 11.08
N ARG A 94 -9.63 -4.48 11.81
CA ARG A 94 -10.65 -5.54 11.76
C ARG A 94 -11.27 -5.67 10.39
N LEU A 95 -11.68 -4.56 9.77
CA LEU A 95 -12.25 -4.55 8.41
C LEU A 95 -11.27 -5.11 7.38
N CYS A 96 -10.02 -4.62 7.41
CA CYS A 96 -9.00 -5.08 6.48
C CYS A 96 -8.67 -6.56 6.68
N LYS A 97 -8.57 -7.00 7.94
CA LYS A 97 -8.35 -8.40 8.29
C LYS A 97 -9.49 -9.27 7.81
N GLU A 98 -10.74 -8.91 8.08
CA GLU A 98 -11.94 -9.68 7.67
C GLU A 98 -12.01 -9.78 6.15
N SER A 99 -11.83 -8.68 5.42
CA SER A 99 -11.78 -8.69 3.94
C SER A 99 -10.64 -9.55 3.40
N LEU A 100 -9.45 -9.49 3.99
CA LEU A 100 -8.32 -10.34 3.59
C LEU A 100 -8.58 -11.82 3.89
N LEU A 101 -9.20 -12.13 5.04
CA LEU A 101 -9.50 -13.49 5.45
C LEU A 101 -10.57 -14.12 4.55
N GLU A 102 -11.59 -13.35 4.18
CA GLU A 102 -12.59 -13.75 3.18
C GLU A 102 -11.93 -14.05 1.84
N LEU A 103 -11.15 -13.11 1.30
CA LEU A 103 -10.42 -13.30 0.04
C LEU A 103 -9.49 -14.53 0.08
N TYR A 104 -8.81 -14.73 1.21
CA TYR A 104 -7.91 -15.87 1.40
C TYR A 104 -8.69 -17.20 1.46
N SER A 105 -9.77 -17.25 2.22
CA SER A 105 -10.64 -18.44 2.34
C SER A 105 -11.24 -18.83 0.99
N ASP A 106 -11.70 -17.84 0.23
CA ASP A 106 -12.30 -18.03 -1.08
C ASP A 106 -11.28 -18.53 -2.12
N LYS A 107 -10.04 -18.02 -2.08
CA LYS A 107 -8.95 -18.52 -2.93
C LYS A 107 -8.50 -19.91 -2.52
N LYS A 108 -8.36 -20.18 -1.22
CA LYS A 108 -7.98 -21.50 -0.70
C LYS A 108 -8.98 -22.57 -1.10
N THR A 109 -10.28 -22.28 -0.98
CA THR A 109 -11.35 -23.21 -1.35
C THR A 109 -11.34 -23.48 -2.85
N ARG A 110 -11.24 -22.45 -3.69
CA ARG A 110 -11.11 -22.61 -5.15
C ARG A 110 -9.86 -23.40 -5.53
N PHE A 111 -8.73 -23.16 -4.86
CA PHE A 111 -7.50 -23.89 -5.10
C PHE A 111 -7.61 -25.38 -4.72
N LEU A 112 -8.25 -25.70 -3.59
CA LEU A 112 -8.47 -27.08 -3.17
C LEU A 112 -9.41 -27.83 -4.12
N ILE A 113 -10.48 -27.18 -4.58
CA ILE A 113 -11.39 -27.76 -5.59
C ILE A 113 -10.64 -28.01 -6.89
N TYR A 114 -9.86 -27.03 -7.37
CA TYR A 114 -9.02 -27.17 -8.56
C TYR A 114 -8.00 -28.31 -8.41
N TRP A 115 -7.32 -28.39 -7.27
CA TRP A 115 -6.34 -29.44 -6.99
C TRP A 115 -6.94 -30.85 -6.95
N ASN A 116 -8.18 -30.99 -6.46
CA ASN A 116 -8.89 -32.27 -6.46
C ASN A 116 -9.43 -32.66 -7.83
N GLN A 117 -9.73 -31.69 -8.70
CA GLN A 117 -10.16 -31.95 -10.08
C GLN A 117 -8.99 -32.27 -11.02
N LEU A 118 -7.76 -31.92 -10.66
CA LEU A 118 -6.58 -32.18 -11.48
C LEU A 118 -6.20 -33.67 -11.49
N THR A 119 -5.96 -34.19 -12.69
CA THR A 119 -5.36 -35.52 -12.87
C THR A 119 -3.91 -35.53 -12.39
N PRO A 120 -3.36 -36.68 -11.95
CA PRO A 120 -1.98 -36.77 -11.46
C PRO A 120 -0.94 -36.30 -12.49
N LEU A 121 -1.21 -36.45 -13.80
CA LEU A 121 -0.37 -35.92 -14.88
C LEU A 121 -0.35 -34.39 -14.92
N GLU A 122 -1.50 -33.74 -14.69
CA GLU A 122 -1.60 -32.28 -14.65
C GLU A 122 -0.93 -31.70 -13.41
N LYS A 123 -0.93 -32.42 -12.27
CA LYS A 123 -0.20 -32.02 -11.06
C LYS A 123 1.31 -31.99 -11.29
N ILE A 124 1.85 -33.02 -11.96
CA ILE A 124 3.27 -33.08 -12.33
C ILE A 124 3.60 -31.93 -13.28
N LYS A 125 2.76 -31.66 -14.28
CA LYS A 125 2.94 -30.53 -15.19
C LYS A 125 2.93 -29.19 -14.46
N LEU A 126 2.05 -29.00 -13.49
CA LEU A 126 1.99 -27.80 -12.67
C LEU A 126 3.29 -27.62 -11.87
N PHE A 127 3.81 -28.69 -11.26
CA PHE A 127 5.08 -28.67 -10.52
C PHE A 127 6.25 -28.28 -11.42
N VAL A 128 6.35 -28.88 -12.61
CA VAL A 128 7.42 -28.59 -13.57
C VAL A 128 7.36 -27.15 -14.06
N VAL A 129 6.17 -26.64 -14.36
CA VAL A 129 5.98 -25.23 -14.79
C VAL A 129 6.33 -24.27 -13.66
N THR A 130 5.89 -24.56 -12.44
CA THR A 130 6.17 -23.70 -11.27
C THR A 130 7.66 -23.68 -10.95
N ALA A 131 8.32 -24.85 -10.94
CA ALA A 131 9.76 -24.96 -10.72
C ALA A 131 10.57 -24.24 -11.82
N GLY A 132 10.17 -24.37 -13.08
CA GLY A 132 10.81 -23.65 -14.19
C GLY A 132 10.63 -22.14 -14.11
N ALA A 133 9.45 -21.66 -13.68
CA ALA A 133 9.19 -20.24 -13.48
C ALA A 133 10.01 -19.64 -12.33
N VAL A 134 10.13 -20.36 -11.20
CA VAL A 134 10.97 -19.96 -10.07
C VAL A 134 12.44 -19.94 -10.47
N TYR A 135 12.92 -20.93 -11.21
CA TYR A 135 14.29 -20.96 -11.72
C TYR A 135 14.59 -19.77 -12.64
N LEU A 136 13.69 -19.45 -13.56
CA LEU A 136 13.84 -18.28 -14.45
C LEU A 136 13.84 -16.95 -13.68
N LEU A 137 13.00 -16.83 -12.65
CA LEU A 137 12.99 -15.65 -11.78
C LEU A 137 14.31 -15.49 -11.02
N LEU A 138 14.85 -16.58 -10.47
CA LEU A 138 16.13 -16.56 -9.77
C LEU A 138 17.29 -16.20 -10.70
N VAL A 139 17.30 -16.72 -11.93
CA VAL A 139 18.31 -16.37 -12.94
C VAL A 139 18.20 -14.91 -13.38
N MET A 140 16.98 -14.37 -13.51
CA MET A 140 16.76 -12.95 -13.85
C MET A 140 17.16 -11.99 -12.73
N PHE A 141 17.14 -12.43 -11.47
CA PHE A 141 17.49 -11.59 -10.32
C PHE A 141 18.98 -11.69 -9.96
N ALA A 142 19.67 -12.73 -10.44
CA ALA A 142 21.09 -12.96 -10.23
C ALA A 142 21.99 -12.32 -11.31
N PHE A 143 21.42 -11.69 -12.34
CA PHE A 143 22.10 -11.05 -13.47
C PHE A 143 21.64 -9.60 -13.61
#